data_AF-A0AAW6XKK8-F1
#
_entry.id   AF-A0AAW6XKK8-F1
#
_cell.length_a   1.000
_cell.length_b   1.000
_cell.length_c   1.000
_cell.angle_alpha   90.00
_cell.angle_beta   90.00
_cell.angle_gamma   90.00
#
_symmetry.space_group_name_H-M   'P 1'
#
loop_
_entity.id
_entity.type
_entity.pdbx_description
1 polymer ?
#
loop_
_entity_poly.entity_id
_entity_poly.type
_entity_poly.pdbx_seq_one_letter_code
_entity_poly.pdbx_strand_id
1 'polypeptide(L)'
;MIVITLSKTPQSLRGDLTKWCQEVQTGVYVGNFSARIRDLIWQRIISNIGQGEATLIYSTNNELGFDFKTTRQDKMVADFDGIPLMVHLNSQNKLSSKKKLGFSKAAQHHKVNTFLSQVQDKADSLTSLAVLDIETTGLNLEKDKIISIGAIKYLENNDCEKFYRLIKVDTEVPDNIEKITQLNKGVLANKGIDIKTALLDLRKFLADRIVVGYNLPFDINFLNRDFKKYCHYSLLNECVDLLSAVKKKNVFLDNYHLSTVLENYNIKNSNPHNSLADAVATMELLKKLIKNDNYKIK
;
A
#
# COMPACT_ATOMS: atom_id res chain seq x y z
N MET A 1 -27.55 15.33 2.05
CA MET A 1 -27.98 16.73 2.18
C MET A 1 -27.59 17.50 0.92
N ILE A 2 -28.39 18.49 0.53
CA ILE A 2 -28.08 19.40 -0.58
C ILE A 2 -28.26 20.87 -0.15
N VAL A 3 -27.51 21.76 -0.78
CA VAL A 3 -27.63 23.21 -0.66
C VAL A 3 -27.64 23.82 -2.06
N ILE A 4 -28.63 24.64 -2.38
CA ILE A 4 -28.74 25.33 -3.67
C ILE A 4 -28.65 26.83 -3.42
N THR A 5 -27.74 27.50 -4.11
CA THR A 5 -27.66 28.95 -4.13
C THR A 5 -28.12 29.48 -5.49
N LEU A 6 -28.97 30.50 -5.49
CA LEU A 6 -29.51 31.16 -6.67
C LEU A 6 -29.21 32.66 -6.63
N SER A 7 -28.77 33.22 -7.76
CA SER A 7 -28.53 34.65 -7.95
C SER A 7 -29.18 35.12 -9.25
N LYS A 8 -29.81 36.31 -9.25
CA LYS A 8 -30.47 36.90 -10.43
C LYS A 8 -31.46 35.96 -11.16
N THR A 9 -32.16 35.10 -10.42
CA THR A 9 -33.13 34.13 -10.96
C THR A 9 -34.57 34.63 -10.94
N PRO A 10 -35.45 34.14 -11.84
CA PRO A 10 -36.89 34.45 -11.81
C PRO A 10 -37.57 34.02 -10.50
N GLN A 11 -38.59 34.78 -10.07
CA GLN A 11 -39.36 34.46 -8.86
C GLN A 11 -40.14 33.13 -9.00
N SER A 12 -40.53 32.76 -10.22
CA SER A 12 -41.18 31.47 -10.52
C SER A 12 -40.29 30.28 -10.15
N LEU A 13 -38.99 30.34 -10.44
CA LEU A 13 -38.03 29.29 -10.07
C LEU A 13 -37.85 29.21 -8.56
N ARG A 14 -37.77 30.36 -7.87
CA ARG A 14 -37.69 30.41 -6.40
C ARG A 14 -38.90 29.75 -5.75
N GLY A 15 -40.10 30.14 -6.17
CA GLY A 15 -41.35 29.55 -5.67
C GLY A 15 -41.55 28.07 -6.07
N ASP A 16 -40.89 27.61 -7.12
CA ASP A 16 -40.93 26.20 -7.49
C ASP A 16 -39.97 25.35 -6.62
N LEU A 17 -38.82 25.89 -6.23
CA LEU A 17 -37.88 25.22 -5.33
C LEU A 17 -38.39 25.12 -3.89
N THR A 18 -39.17 26.10 -3.41
CA THR A 18 -39.76 26.04 -2.05
C THR A 18 -40.73 24.88 -1.86
N LYS A 19 -41.23 24.26 -2.93
CA LYS A 19 -42.04 23.03 -2.87
C LYS A 19 -41.26 21.82 -2.37
N TRP A 20 -39.93 21.85 -2.50
CA TRP A 20 -39.05 20.74 -2.21
C TRP A 20 -38.06 21.10 -1.10
N CYS A 21 -37.48 22.30 -1.16
CA CYS A 21 -36.40 22.74 -0.30
C CYS A 21 -36.86 23.85 0.65
N GLN A 22 -36.25 23.91 1.83
CA GLN A 22 -36.45 25.03 2.74
C GLN A 22 -35.53 26.19 2.33
N GLU A 23 -36.10 27.37 2.07
CA GLU A 23 -35.30 28.59 1.94
C GLU A 23 -34.84 29.03 3.33
N VAL A 24 -33.54 29.03 3.57
CA VAL A 24 -32.93 29.39 4.87
C VAL A 24 -32.41 30.83 4.88
N GLN A 25 -32.10 31.36 3.69
CA GLN A 25 -31.73 32.74 3.42
C GLN A 25 -32.14 33.06 1.99
N THR A 26 -32.30 34.33 1.64
CA THR A 26 -32.65 34.76 0.28
C THR A 26 -31.77 34.09 -0.77
N GLY A 27 -32.38 33.25 -1.61
CA GLY A 27 -31.68 32.52 -2.67
C GLY A 27 -30.84 31.33 -2.19
N VAL A 28 -30.92 30.92 -0.92
CA VAL A 28 -30.24 29.74 -0.37
C VAL A 28 -31.28 28.72 0.10
N TYR A 29 -31.29 27.56 -0.56
CA TYR A 29 -32.25 26.49 -0.33
C TYR A 29 -31.54 25.25 0.18
N VAL A 30 -32.08 24.62 1.22
CA VAL A 30 -31.53 23.40 1.82
C VAL A 30 -32.56 22.28 1.73
N GLY A 31 -32.11 21.08 1.40
CA GLY A 31 -32.96 19.90 1.33
C GLY A 31 -32.20 18.60 1.53
N ASN A 32 -32.92 17.49 1.62
CA ASN A 32 -32.33 16.17 1.71
C ASN A 32 -33.00 15.21 0.75
N PHE A 33 -32.31 14.86 -0.33
CA PHE A 33 -32.85 14.04 -1.41
C PHE A 33 -31.86 12.97 -1.87
N SER A 34 -32.40 11.93 -2.50
CA SER A 34 -31.59 10.94 -3.23
C SER A 34 -30.89 11.57 -4.44
N ALA A 35 -29.82 10.94 -4.92
CA ALA A 35 -29.08 11.40 -6.10
C ALA A 35 -29.98 11.60 -7.34
N ARG A 36 -30.94 10.70 -7.54
CA ARG A 36 -31.92 10.78 -8.65
C ARG A 36 -32.80 12.03 -8.56
N ILE A 37 -33.36 12.31 -7.38
CA ILE A 37 -34.24 13.47 -7.18
C ILE A 37 -33.41 14.76 -7.29
N ARG A 38 -32.22 14.79 -6.70
CA ARG A 38 -31.27 15.90 -6.83
C ARG A 38 -31.00 16.23 -8.30
N ASP A 39 -30.71 15.23 -9.13
CA ASP A 39 -30.39 15.46 -10.54
C ASP A 39 -31.60 15.95 -11.35
N LEU A 40 -32.82 15.51 -11.01
CA LEU A 40 -34.05 16.07 -11.59
C LEU A 40 -34.28 17.53 -11.18
N ILE A 41 -34.05 17.87 -9.91
CA ILE A 41 -34.13 19.25 -9.42
C ILE A 41 -33.10 20.11 -10.16
N TRP A 42 -31.88 19.62 -10.36
CA TRP A 42 -30.84 20.33 -11.11
C TRP A 42 -31.22 20.61 -12.56
N GLN A 43 -31.76 19.63 -13.27
CA GLN A 43 -32.26 19.83 -14.64
C GLN A 43 -33.38 20.86 -14.71
N ARG A 44 -34.26 20.85 -13.70
CA ARG A 44 -35.36 21.82 -13.57
C ARG A 44 -34.86 23.23 -13.32
N ILE A 45 -33.81 23.38 -12.51
CA ILE A 45 -33.11 24.66 -12.31
C ILE A 45 -32.55 25.14 -13.65
N ILE A 46 -31.74 24.33 -14.34
CA ILE A 46 -31.14 24.70 -15.63
C ILE A 46 -32.19 25.17 -16.64
N SER A 47 -33.32 24.47 -16.72
CA SER A 47 -34.38 24.78 -17.69
C SER A 47 -35.11 26.10 -17.41
N ASN A 48 -35.09 26.59 -16.16
CA ASN A 48 -35.89 27.74 -15.72
C ASN A 48 -35.05 28.88 -15.14
N ILE A 49 -33.73 28.81 -15.20
CA ILE A 49 -32.82 29.78 -14.57
C ILE A 49 -32.77 31.13 -15.29
N GLY A 50 -33.08 31.16 -16.59
CA GLY A 50 -32.98 32.35 -17.42
C GLY A 50 -31.54 32.86 -17.50
N GLN A 51 -31.33 34.14 -17.16
CA GLN A 51 -30.00 34.78 -17.10
C GLN A 51 -29.35 34.71 -15.71
N GLY A 52 -29.96 33.98 -14.77
CA GLY A 52 -29.44 33.83 -13.42
C GLY A 52 -28.32 32.81 -13.28
N GLU A 53 -27.78 32.73 -12.08
CA GLU A 53 -26.74 31.78 -11.69
C GLU A 53 -27.24 30.86 -10.58
N ALA A 54 -26.86 29.59 -10.67
CA ALA A 54 -27.19 28.58 -9.67
C ALA A 54 -25.96 27.77 -9.33
N THR A 55 -25.78 27.45 -8.06
CA THR A 55 -24.82 26.45 -7.60
C THR A 55 -25.54 25.45 -6.71
N LEU A 56 -25.42 24.17 -7.03
CA LEU A 56 -25.95 23.07 -6.25
C LEU A 56 -24.78 22.34 -5.60
N ILE A 57 -24.77 22.28 -4.28
CA ILE A 57 -23.84 21.52 -3.45
C ILE A 57 -24.57 20.29 -2.91
N TYR A 58 -23.93 19.13 -2.91
CA TYR A 58 -24.50 17.90 -2.38
C TYR A 58 -23.45 17.04 -1.71
N SER A 59 -23.87 16.31 -0.67
CA SER A 59 -23.02 15.32 -0.01
C SER A 59 -22.59 14.22 -0.98
N THR A 60 -21.30 13.91 -1.01
CA THR A 60 -20.73 12.78 -1.75
C THR A 60 -19.57 12.19 -0.96
N ASN A 61 -19.18 10.95 -1.28
CA ASN A 61 -18.06 10.29 -0.62
C ASN A 61 -16.73 10.64 -1.32
N ASN A 62 -16.27 11.87 -1.13
CA ASN A 62 -14.94 12.36 -1.51
C ASN A 62 -14.25 13.00 -0.30
N GLU A 63 -13.00 13.44 -0.45
CA GLU A 63 -12.21 14.02 0.65
C GLU A 63 -12.85 15.25 1.30
N LEU A 64 -13.61 16.03 0.53
CA LEU A 64 -14.32 17.20 1.05
C LEU A 64 -15.69 16.85 1.67
N GLY A 65 -16.18 15.63 1.48
CA GLY A 65 -17.53 15.21 1.87
C GLY A 65 -18.66 15.84 1.06
N PHE A 66 -18.35 16.61 0.01
CA PHE A 66 -19.33 17.25 -0.87
C PHE A 66 -18.78 17.48 -2.28
N ASP A 67 -19.70 17.63 -3.22
CA ASP A 67 -19.44 17.99 -4.61
C ASP A 67 -20.50 19.00 -5.06
N PHE A 68 -20.24 19.70 -6.16
CA PHE A 68 -21.09 20.79 -6.58
C PHE A 68 -21.15 20.99 -8.09
N LYS A 69 -22.30 21.50 -8.56
CA LYS A 69 -22.56 21.88 -9.94
C LYS A 69 -22.85 23.38 -9.98
N THR A 70 -22.42 24.06 -11.04
CA THR A 70 -22.66 25.49 -11.21
C THR A 70 -23.08 25.82 -12.63
N THR A 71 -23.94 26.83 -12.80
CA THR A 71 -24.30 27.40 -14.11
C THR A 71 -23.53 28.69 -14.43
N ARG A 72 -22.59 29.06 -13.55
CA ARG A 72 -21.74 30.26 -13.72
C ARG A 72 -20.93 30.17 -15.01
N GLN A 73 -20.87 31.28 -15.74
CA GLN A 73 -20.14 31.36 -17.02
C GLN A 73 -18.68 31.78 -16.83
N ASP A 74 -18.36 32.46 -15.73
CA ASP A 74 -17.02 32.93 -15.37
C ASP A 74 -16.17 31.85 -14.68
N LYS A 75 -16.80 30.74 -14.28
CA LYS A 75 -16.18 29.67 -13.50
C LYS A 75 -16.54 28.30 -14.04
N MET A 76 -15.59 27.39 -13.92
CA MET A 76 -15.75 25.98 -14.25
C MET A 76 -15.36 25.14 -13.04
N VAL A 77 -16.11 24.07 -12.80
CA VAL A 77 -15.72 23.03 -11.84
C VAL A 77 -14.68 22.16 -12.52
N ALA A 78 -13.44 22.21 -12.03
CA ALA A 78 -12.36 21.34 -12.48
C ALA A 78 -12.07 20.32 -11.38
N ASP A 79 -12.03 19.05 -11.77
CA ASP A 79 -11.62 17.94 -10.91
C ASP A 79 -10.08 17.86 -10.89
N PHE A 80 -9.49 18.12 -9.73
CA PHE A 80 -8.06 17.95 -9.48
C PHE A 80 -7.87 16.90 -8.39
N ASP A 81 -7.44 15.71 -8.79
CA ASP A 81 -7.16 14.59 -7.89
C ASP A 81 -8.34 14.21 -6.97
N GLY A 82 -9.58 14.29 -7.49
CA GLY A 82 -10.79 13.99 -6.71
C GLY A 82 -11.33 15.16 -5.88
N ILE A 83 -10.65 16.30 -5.90
CA ILE A 83 -11.08 17.55 -5.26
C ILE A 83 -11.74 18.46 -6.31
N PRO A 84 -13.04 18.80 -6.17
CA PRO A 84 -13.69 19.75 -7.06
C PRO A 84 -13.23 21.19 -6.74
N LEU A 85 -12.49 21.79 -7.68
CA LEU A 85 -11.99 23.17 -7.58
C LEU A 85 -12.77 24.12 -8.50
N MET A 86 -12.98 25.35 -8.03
CA MET A 86 -13.56 26.42 -8.84
C MET A 86 -12.48 27.21 -9.57
N VAL A 87 -12.38 27.01 -10.89
CA VAL A 87 -11.40 27.69 -11.73
C VAL A 87 -12.05 28.88 -12.41
N HIS A 88 -11.41 30.05 -12.33
CA HIS A 88 -11.79 31.23 -13.10
C HIS A 88 -11.39 31.07 -14.57
N LEU A 89 -12.36 31.25 -15.47
CA LEU A 89 -12.11 31.24 -16.91
C LEU A 89 -11.50 32.57 -17.34
N ASN A 90 -10.16 32.67 -17.33
CA ASN A 90 -9.47 33.76 -18.00
C ASN A 90 -9.54 33.56 -19.52
N SER A 91 -9.91 34.63 -20.25
CA SER A 91 -10.15 34.66 -21.70
C SER A 91 -8.97 34.26 -22.62
N GLN A 92 -7.86 33.76 -22.09
CA GLN A 92 -6.64 33.43 -22.86
C GLN A 92 -6.40 31.94 -23.13
N ASN A 93 -7.24 31.01 -22.67
CA ASN A 93 -7.06 29.57 -22.95
C ASN A 93 -8.11 28.98 -23.89
N LYS A 94 -8.50 29.72 -24.94
CA LYS A 94 -9.12 29.14 -26.14
C LYS A 94 -8.02 28.75 -27.12
N LEU A 95 -7.31 27.64 -26.92
CA LEU A 95 -6.66 26.88 -27.98
C LEU A 95 -5.97 25.62 -27.42
N SER A 96 -6.17 24.50 -28.14
CA SER A 96 -5.67 23.13 -27.90
C SER A 96 -6.42 22.37 -26.78
N SER A 97 -7.05 21.23 -27.01
CA SER A 97 -6.83 20.18 -27.99
C SER A 97 -8.12 19.37 -28.21
N LYS A 98 -8.28 18.83 -29.43
CA LYS A 98 -9.29 17.80 -29.74
C LYS A 98 -9.19 16.69 -28.69
N LYS A 99 -10.22 16.54 -27.85
CA LYS A 99 -10.35 15.35 -26.98
C LYS A 99 -10.55 14.13 -27.88
N LYS A 100 -9.53 13.27 -27.99
CA LYS A 100 -9.73 11.87 -28.39
C LYS A 100 -10.76 11.29 -27.43
N LEU A 101 -11.82 10.67 -27.95
CA LEU A 101 -12.72 9.85 -27.14
C LEU A 101 -11.94 8.63 -26.64
N GLY A 102 -11.26 8.80 -25.51
CA GLY A 102 -10.83 7.69 -24.67
C GLY A 102 -12.02 7.16 -23.87
N PHE A 103 -11.88 5.94 -23.39
CA PHE A 103 -12.80 5.35 -22.41
C PHE A 103 -13.06 6.35 -21.26
N SER A 104 -14.29 6.39 -20.73
CA SER A 104 -14.63 7.25 -19.60
C SER A 104 -13.64 7.05 -18.44
N LYS A 105 -13.37 8.07 -17.62
CA LYS A 105 -12.53 7.90 -16.41
C LYS A 105 -12.99 6.72 -15.56
N ALA A 106 -14.31 6.45 -15.50
CA ALA A 106 -14.87 5.27 -14.85
C ALA A 106 -14.50 3.94 -15.55
N ALA A 107 -14.47 3.88 -16.88
CA ALA A 107 -14.03 2.71 -17.64
C ALA A 107 -12.51 2.53 -17.65
N GLN A 108 -11.74 3.62 -17.58
CA GLN A 108 -10.29 3.58 -17.32
C GLN A 108 -10.04 3.11 -15.90
N HIS A 109 -10.72 3.65 -14.88
CA HIS A 109 -10.66 3.16 -13.51
C HIS A 109 -11.19 1.75 -13.38
N HIS A 110 -12.19 1.32 -14.15
CA HIS A 110 -12.64 -0.06 -14.15
C HIS A 110 -11.58 -0.95 -14.81
N LYS A 111 -11.01 -0.58 -15.96
CA LYS A 111 -9.91 -1.34 -16.56
C LYS A 111 -8.66 -1.35 -15.69
N VAL A 112 -8.34 -0.24 -15.02
CA VAL A 112 -7.24 -0.11 -14.07
C VAL A 112 -7.56 -0.88 -12.80
N ASN A 113 -8.77 -0.89 -12.26
CA ASN A 113 -9.16 -1.67 -11.10
C ASN A 113 -9.33 -3.15 -11.41
N THR A 114 -9.72 -3.52 -12.64
CA THR A 114 -9.76 -4.91 -13.11
C THR A 114 -8.36 -5.41 -13.44
N PHE A 115 -7.48 -4.55 -13.96
CA PHE A 115 -6.06 -4.86 -14.17
C PHE A 115 -5.30 -4.88 -12.84
N LEU A 116 -5.55 -3.92 -11.94
CA LEU A 116 -5.04 -3.89 -10.58
C LEU A 116 -5.62 -5.06 -9.81
N SER A 117 -6.90 -5.42 -9.93
CA SER A 117 -7.41 -6.65 -9.29
C SER A 117 -6.75 -7.90 -9.87
N GLN A 118 -6.48 -7.97 -11.18
CA GLN A 118 -5.73 -9.08 -11.79
C GLN A 118 -4.24 -9.11 -11.41
N VAL A 119 -3.61 -7.96 -11.21
CA VAL A 119 -2.23 -7.82 -10.71
C VAL A 119 -2.18 -8.07 -9.19
N GLN A 120 -3.24 -7.71 -8.47
CA GLN A 120 -3.41 -7.86 -7.03
C GLN A 120 -3.81 -9.29 -6.65
N ASP A 121 -4.54 -10.00 -7.50
CA ASP A 121 -4.72 -11.46 -7.40
C ASP A 121 -3.38 -12.20 -7.62
N LYS A 122 -2.43 -11.58 -8.32
CA LYS A 122 -1.05 -12.08 -8.46
C LYS A 122 -0.16 -11.72 -7.27
N ALA A 123 -0.37 -10.55 -6.63
CA ALA A 123 0.38 -10.07 -5.46
C ALA A 123 -0.14 -10.61 -4.11
N ASP A 124 -1.43 -10.96 -4.00
CA ASP A 124 -2.03 -11.56 -2.79
C ASP A 124 -1.84 -13.09 -2.74
N SER A 125 -1.39 -13.71 -3.84
CA SER A 125 -1.03 -15.13 -3.82
C SER A 125 0.27 -15.32 -3.05
N LEU A 126 0.25 -16.08 -1.95
CA LEU A 126 1.45 -16.48 -1.16
C LEU A 126 2.60 -17.03 -2.02
N THR A 127 2.33 -17.47 -3.25
CA THR A 127 3.31 -18.00 -4.21
C THR A 127 4.20 -16.92 -4.84
N SER A 128 3.76 -15.65 -4.83
CA SER A 128 4.54 -14.49 -5.29
C SER A 128 5.47 -13.92 -4.22
N LEU A 129 5.46 -14.50 -3.02
CA LEU A 129 6.18 -14.01 -1.85
C LEU A 129 7.31 -14.96 -1.47
N ALA A 130 8.40 -14.39 -0.97
CA ALA A 130 9.44 -15.13 -0.29
C ALA A 130 9.74 -14.43 1.05
N VAL A 131 9.77 -15.18 2.13
CA VAL A 131 10.15 -14.66 3.45
C VAL A 131 11.63 -14.94 3.67
N LEU A 132 12.35 -13.97 4.20
CA LEU A 132 13.80 -13.96 4.35
C LEU A 132 14.19 -13.49 5.76
N ASP A 133 15.25 -14.09 6.28
CA ASP A 133 15.91 -13.69 7.53
C ASP A 133 17.42 -14.03 7.44
N ILE A 134 18.28 -13.27 8.13
CA ILE A 134 19.72 -13.52 8.23
C ILE A 134 20.21 -13.53 9.67
N GLU A 135 21.28 -14.30 9.90
CA GLU A 135 22.10 -14.17 11.12
C GLU A 135 23.44 -13.53 10.79
N THR A 136 23.97 -12.72 11.71
CA THR A 136 25.23 -11.99 11.56
C THR A 136 26.14 -12.17 12.78
N THR A 137 27.43 -11.84 12.64
CA THR A 137 28.37 -11.79 13.77
C THR A 137 28.10 -10.62 14.74
N GLY A 138 27.18 -9.71 14.40
CA GLY A 138 26.87 -8.50 15.15
C GLY A 138 26.02 -7.51 14.37
N LEU A 139 25.78 -6.33 14.93
CA LEU A 139 24.83 -5.35 14.40
C LEU A 139 25.47 -4.27 13.52
N ASN A 140 26.80 -4.22 13.42
CA ASN A 140 27.53 -3.18 12.71
C ASN A 140 27.67 -3.53 11.22
N LEU A 141 26.95 -2.80 10.37
CA LEU A 141 26.93 -3.02 8.92
C LEU A 141 28.33 -2.92 8.25
N GLU A 142 29.28 -2.18 8.80
CA GLU A 142 30.61 -2.04 8.18
C GLU A 142 31.56 -3.18 8.56
N LYS A 143 31.44 -3.70 9.78
CA LYS A 143 32.41 -4.63 10.38
C LYS A 143 31.92 -6.07 10.44
N ASP A 144 30.63 -6.27 10.71
CA ASP A 144 30.06 -7.59 10.97
C ASP A 144 29.74 -8.34 9.68
N LYS A 145 29.69 -9.67 9.74
CA LYS A 145 29.52 -10.52 8.57
C LYS A 145 28.23 -11.33 8.69
N ILE A 146 27.60 -11.59 7.55
CA ILE A 146 26.50 -12.56 7.46
C ILE A 146 27.09 -13.95 7.71
N ILE A 147 26.46 -14.73 8.58
CA ILE A 147 26.86 -16.11 8.92
C ILE A 147 25.80 -17.14 8.50
N SER A 148 24.55 -16.73 8.34
CA SER A 148 23.47 -17.57 7.85
C SER A 148 22.44 -16.77 7.05
N ILE A 149 21.87 -17.40 6.01
CA ILE A 149 20.75 -16.86 5.23
C ILE A 149 19.66 -17.92 5.20
N GLY A 150 18.48 -17.58 5.71
CA GLY A 150 17.29 -18.44 5.67
C GLY A 150 16.19 -17.78 4.86
N ALA A 151 15.56 -18.55 3.96
CA ALA A 151 14.39 -18.07 3.25
C ALA A 151 13.40 -19.20 2.93
N ILE A 152 12.15 -18.82 2.67
CA ILE A 152 11.04 -19.73 2.40
C ILE A 152 10.08 -19.09 1.41
N LYS A 153 9.56 -19.87 0.47
CA LYS A 153 8.51 -19.44 -0.47
C LYS A 153 7.52 -20.57 -0.74
N TYR A 154 6.30 -20.21 -1.13
CA TYR A 154 5.33 -21.18 -1.64
C TYR A 154 5.45 -21.33 -3.16
N LEU A 155 5.24 -22.56 -3.61
CA LEU A 155 5.10 -22.92 -5.02
C LEU A 155 3.61 -23.00 -5.38
N GLU A 156 3.29 -22.98 -6.68
CA GLU A 156 1.90 -23.01 -7.17
C GLU A 156 1.11 -24.24 -6.73
N ASN A 157 1.80 -25.35 -6.47
CA ASN A 157 1.20 -26.58 -5.95
C ASN A 157 0.99 -26.57 -4.42
N ASN A 158 1.13 -25.41 -3.76
CA ASN A 158 1.14 -25.22 -2.31
C ASN A 158 2.31 -25.89 -1.56
N ASP A 159 3.29 -26.46 -2.26
CA ASP A 159 4.52 -26.91 -1.61
C ASP A 159 5.35 -25.73 -1.16
N CYS A 160 6.21 -26.00 -0.18
CA CYS A 160 7.09 -25.04 0.44
C CYS A 160 8.53 -25.34 0.03
N GLU A 161 9.16 -24.39 -0.66
CA GLU A 161 10.60 -24.46 -0.96
C GLU A 161 11.36 -23.67 0.11
N LYS A 162 12.40 -24.30 0.68
CA LYS A 162 13.23 -23.71 1.74
C LYS A 162 14.65 -23.48 1.23
N PHE A 163 15.20 -22.34 1.58
CA PHE A 163 16.57 -21.95 1.30
C PHE A 163 17.31 -21.77 2.62
N TYR A 164 18.45 -22.44 2.75
CA TYR A 164 19.33 -22.26 3.89
C TYR A 164 20.77 -22.38 3.46
N ARG A 165 21.58 -21.37 3.78
CA ARG A 165 23.03 -21.35 3.53
C ARG A 165 23.74 -20.78 4.74
N LEU A 166 24.73 -21.54 5.22
CA LEU A 166 25.74 -21.03 6.14
C LEU A 166 26.84 -20.36 5.33
N ILE A 167 27.39 -19.28 5.86
CA ILE A 167 28.41 -18.49 5.20
C ILE A 167 29.74 -18.70 5.89
N LYS A 168 30.76 -19.04 5.11
CA LYS A 168 32.11 -19.17 5.61
C LYS A 168 32.66 -17.78 5.92
N VAL A 169 33.10 -17.59 7.17
CA VAL A 169 33.79 -16.38 7.64
C VAL A 169 35.17 -16.74 8.18
N ASP A 170 36.11 -15.82 8.00
CA ASP A 170 37.50 -15.86 8.45
C ASP A 170 37.69 -15.30 9.88
N THR A 171 36.72 -14.51 10.36
CA THR A 171 36.68 -13.94 11.71
C THR A 171 36.08 -14.90 12.72
N GLU A 172 36.42 -14.73 14.00
CA GLU A 172 35.71 -15.41 15.08
C GLU A 172 34.31 -14.83 15.24
N VAL A 173 33.37 -15.70 15.61
CA VAL A 173 32.01 -15.31 15.97
C VAL A 173 32.03 -14.97 17.46
N PRO A 174 31.56 -13.79 17.89
CA PRO A 174 31.53 -13.44 19.30
C PRO A 174 30.72 -14.46 20.14
N ASP A 175 31.19 -14.77 21.35
CA ASP A 175 30.58 -15.78 22.24
C ASP A 175 29.08 -15.60 22.47
N ASN A 176 28.61 -14.34 22.55
CA ASN A 176 27.20 -14.04 22.74
C ASN A 176 26.37 -14.45 21.51
N ILE A 177 26.90 -14.30 20.30
CA ILE A 177 26.24 -14.72 19.06
C ILE A 177 26.31 -16.24 18.92
N GLU A 178 27.45 -16.85 19.24
CA GLU A 178 27.59 -18.32 19.21
C GLU A 178 26.60 -18.99 20.18
N LYS A 179 26.42 -18.46 21.39
CA LYS A 179 25.46 -19.00 22.37
C LYS A 179 24.01 -18.95 21.87
N ILE A 180 23.68 -17.91 21.10
CA ILE A 180 22.33 -17.66 20.61
C ILE A 180 22.04 -18.49 19.36
N THR A 181 22.94 -18.43 18.37
CA THR A 181 22.75 -19.03 17.04
C THR A 181 23.27 -20.46 16.93
N GLN A 182 24.11 -20.90 17.88
CA GLN A 182 24.86 -22.16 17.85
C GLN A 182 25.83 -22.27 16.65
N LEU A 183 26.17 -21.13 16.03
CA LEU A 183 27.08 -21.06 14.88
C LEU A 183 28.45 -20.57 15.32
N ASN A 184 29.41 -21.50 15.36
CA ASN A 184 30.80 -21.20 15.68
C ASN A 184 31.71 -21.26 14.45
N LYS A 185 32.93 -20.75 14.58
CA LYS A 185 33.91 -20.71 13.50
C LYS A 185 34.17 -22.09 12.88
N GLY A 186 34.18 -23.15 13.69
CA GLY A 186 34.36 -24.53 13.23
C GLY A 186 33.21 -25.02 12.34
N VAL A 187 31.97 -24.77 12.76
CA VAL A 187 30.76 -25.10 11.99
C VAL A 187 30.73 -24.33 10.68
N LEU A 188 31.00 -23.02 10.72
CA LEU A 188 31.02 -22.16 9.53
C LEU A 188 32.16 -22.51 8.57
N ALA A 189 33.32 -22.91 9.08
CA ALA A 189 34.44 -23.35 8.25
C ALA A 189 34.16 -24.68 7.53
N ASN A 190 33.42 -25.59 8.18
CA ASN A 190 33.12 -26.93 7.64
C ASN A 190 31.90 -26.95 6.71
N LYS A 191 30.81 -26.27 7.12
CA LYS A 191 29.52 -26.30 6.40
C LYS A 191 29.23 -25.04 5.59
N GLY A 192 29.94 -23.96 5.86
CA GLY A 192 29.71 -22.67 5.21
C GLY A 192 30.22 -22.65 3.78
N ILE A 193 29.50 -21.93 2.92
CA ILE A 193 29.91 -21.65 1.54
C ILE A 193 30.40 -20.21 1.40
N ASP A 194 31.01 -19.91 0.25
CA ASP A 194 31.39 -18.55 -0.11
C ASP A 194 30.15 -17.63 -0.20
N ILE A 195 30.25 -16.43 0.39
CA ILE A 195 29.14 -15.45 0.42
C ILE A 195 28.65 -15.10 -0.98
N LYS A 196 29.51 -14.93 -1.98
CA LYS A 196 29.12 -14.63 -3.36
C LYS A 196 28.28 -15.77 -3.93
N THR A 197 28.65 -17.02 -3.66
CA THR A 197 27.87 -18.19 -4.12
C THR A 197 26.49 -18.20 -3.45
N ALA A 198 26.43 -17.97 -2.14
CA ALA A 198 25.17 -17.89 -1.40
C ALA A 198 24.25 -16.78 -1.92
N LEU A 199 24.80 -15.60 -2.25
CA LEU A 199 24.04 -14.48 -2.80
C LEU A 199 23.49 -14.77 -4.20
N LEU A 200 24.27 -15.45 -5.06
CA LEU A 200 23.81 -15.85 -6.38
C LEU A 200 22.70 -16.92 -6.29
N ASP A 201 22.86 -17.89 -5.39
CA ASP A 201 21.82 -18.90 -5.13
C ASP A 201 20.56 -18.26 -4.54
N LEU A 202 20.72 -17.31 -3.61
CA LEU A 202 19.61 -16.57 -3.02
C LEU A 202 18.86 -15.78 -4.10
N ARG A 203 19.57 -15.07 -4.99
CA ARG A 203 18.95 -14.34 -6.10
C ARG A 203 18.12 -15.27 -6.99
N LYS A 204 18.63 -16.46 -7.30
CA LYS A 204 17.89 -17.46 -8.09
C LYS A 204 16.66 -17.96 -7.33
N PHE A 205 16.80 -18.19 -6.02
CA PHE A 205 15.72 -18.66 -5.17
C PHE A 205 14.58 -17.64 -5.07
N LEU A 206 14.90 -16.36 -4.84
CA LEU A 206 13.94 -15.27 -4.73
C LEU A 206 13.27 -14.96 -6.08
N ALA A 207 14.03 -14.99 -7.18
CA ALA A 207 13.57 -14.60 -8.51
C ALA A 207 12.94 -13.19 -8.49
N ASP A 208 11.72 -13.04 -8.99
CA ASP A 208 10.93 -11.80 -9.06
C ASP A 208 9.96 -11.62 -7.88
N ARG A 209 10.06 -12.45 -6.84
CA ARG A 209 9.14 -12.41 -5.69
C ARG A 209 9.33 -11.17 -4.83
N ILE A 210 8.25 -10.78 -4.15
CA ILE A 210 8.30 -9.78 -3.07
C ILE A 210 8.96 -10.44 -1.86
N VAL A 211 10.01 -9.80 -1.34
CA VAL A 211 10.75 -10.24 -0.16
C VAL A 211 10.06 -9.69 1.08
N VAL A 212 9.68 -10.57 1.98
CA VAL A 212 9.04 -10.22 3.24
C VAL A 212 9.97 -10.61 4.39
N GLY A 213 10.00 -9.82 5.45
CA GLY A 213 10.76 -10.17 6.66
C GLY A 213 10.25 -9.43 7.88
N TYR A 214 10.86 -9.67 9.03
CA TYR A 214 10.52 -9.01 10.28
C TYR A 214 11.70 -8.15 10.74
N ASN A 215 11.51 -6.84 10.83
CA ASN A 215 12.63 -5.88 10.94
C ASN A 215 13.58 -5.96 9.71
N LEU A 216 13.00 -6.23 8.54
CA LEU A 216 13.68 -6.50 7.27
C LEU A 216 14.73 -5.46 6.83
N PRO A 217 14.63 -4.15 7.16
CA PRO A 217 15.68 -3.19 6.82
C PRO A 217 17.07 -3.61 7.34
N PHE A 218 17.15 -4.31 8.47
CA PHE A 218 18.41 -4.86 8.97
C PHE A 218 19.04 -5.83 7.97
N ASP A 219 18.30 -6.87 7.58
CA ASP A 219 18.73 -7.93 6.67
C ASP A 219 19.12 -7.37 5.29
N ILE A 220 18.26 -6.53 4.74
CA ILE A 220 18.42 -5.96 3.40
C ILE A 220 19.65 -5.05 3.33
N ASN A 221 19.98 -4.33 4.41
CA ASN A 221 21.19 -3.51 4.45
C ASN A 221 22.46 -4.38 4.35
N PHE A 222 22.53 -5.46 5.13
CA PHE A 222 23.64 -6.41 5.08
C PHE A 222 23.75 -7.10 3.71
N LEU A 223 22.63 -7.58 3.17
CA LEU A 223 22.60 -8.21 1.86
C LEU A 223 23.00 -7.23 0.76
N ASN A 224 22.49 -6.00 0.77
CA ASN A 224 22.84 -5.01 -0.25
C ASN A 224 24.31 -4.59 -0.18
N ARG A 225 24.91 -4.52 1.02
CA ARG A 225 26.35 -4.32 1.16
C ARG A 225 27.12 -5.43 0.44
N ASP A 226 26.77 -6.68 0.69
CA ASP A 226 27.51 -7.83 0.13
C ASP A 226 27.19 -8.05 -1.36
N PHE A 227 25.95 -7.83 -1.81
CA PHE A 227 25.60 -7.80 -3.24
C PHE A 227 26.39 -6.72 -3.98
N LYS A 228 26.48 -5.49 -3.45
CA LYS A 228 27.27 -4.42 -4.08
C LYS A 228 28.75 -4.79 -4.14
N LYS A 229 29.28 -5.35 -3.05
CA LYS A 229 30.70 -5.71 -2.94
C LYS A 229 31.10 -6.85 -3.88
N TYR A 230 30.30 -7.92 -3.96
CA TYR A 230 30.69 -9.17 -4.66
C TYR A 230 29.98 -9.39 -6.00
N CYS A 231 28.84 -8.73 -6.23
CA CYS A 231 28.01 -8.90 -7.42
C CYS A 231 27.81 -7.60 -8.21
N HIS A 232 28.20 -6.44 -7.68
CA HIS A 232 28.11 -5.12 -8.33
C HIS A 232 26.69 -4.60 -8.60
N TYR A 233 25.70 -5.05 -7.83
CA TYR A 233 24.33 -4.53 -7.85
C TYR A 233 23.70 -4.65 -6.45
N SER A 234 22.52 -4.08 -6.23
CA SER A 234 21.72 -4.30 -5.00
C SER A 234 20.64 -5.35 -5.25
N LEU A 235 20.08 -5.94 -4.20
CA LEU A 235 18.86 -6.73 -4.31
C LEU A 235 17.75 -5.88 -4.96
N LEU A 236 17.17 -6.39 -6.04
CA LEU A 236 16.20 -5.66 -6.87
C LEU A 236 14.75 -5.96 -6.50
N ASN A 237 14.54 -6.93 -5.62
CA ASN A 237 13.23 -7.35 -5.18
C ASN A 237 12.54 -6.24 -4.39
N GLU A 238 11.23 -6.11 -4.58
CA GLU A 238 10.40 -5.35 -3.68
C GLU A 238 10.46 -5.96 -2.28
N CYS A 239 10.49 -5.11 -1.24
CA CYS A 239 10.74 -5.51 0.14
C CYS A 239 9.63 -5.01 1.05
N VAL A 240 9.11 -5.88 1.92
CA VAL A 240 8.01 -5.57 2.83
C VAL A 240 8.37 -5.99 4.26
N ASP A 241 8.35 -5.03 5.17
CA ASP A 241 8.61 -5.24 6.59
C ASP A 241 7.33 -5.47 7.39
N LEU A 242 7.25 -6.62 8.07
CA LEU A 242 6.11 -6.97 8.92
C LEU A 242 6.14 -6.30 10.29
N LEU A 243 7.30 -5.85 10.79
CA LEU A 243 7.36 -5.14 12.07
C LEU A 243 6.49 -3.88 12.01
N SER A 244 6.58 -3.14 10.91
CA SER A 244 5.76 -1.96 10.65
C SER A 244 4.25 -2.27 10.56
N ALA A 245 3.89 -3.43 9.99
CA ALA A 245 2.50 -3.88 9.92
C ALA A 245 1.96 -4.25 11.31
N VAL A 246 2.75 -4.99 12.10
CA VAL A 246 2.38 -5.41 13.45
C VAL A 246 2.22 -4.22 14.38
N LYS A 247 3.14 -3.23 14.36
CA LYS A 247 3.05 -2.01 15.16
C LYS A 247 1.76 -1.21 14.91
N LYS A 248 1.27 -1.19 13.67
CA LYS A 248 0.02 -0.50 13.32
C LYS A 248 -1.22 -1.24 13.80
N LYS A 249 -1.15 -2.58 13.88
CA LYS A 249 -2.29 -3.44 14.21
C LYS A 249 -2.40 -3.73 15.69
N ASN A 250 -1.29 -3.98 16.36
CA ASN A 250 -1.25 -4.30 17.78
C ASN A 250 -0.36 -3.31 18.54
N VAL A 251 -0.94 -2.17 18.87
CA VAL A 251 -0.23 -0.99 19.41
C VAL A 251 0.24 -1.18 20.86
N PHE A 252 -0.34 -2.15 21.59
CA PHE A 252 -0.18 -2.30 23.04
C PHE A 252 0.65 -3.52 23.46
N LEU A 253 1.52 -4.05 22.59
CA LEU A 253 2.44 -5.11 22.98
C LEU A 253 3.56 -4.57 23.90
N ASP A 254 3.96 -5.37 24.88
CA ASP A 254 5.05 -5.05 25.82
C ASP A 254 6.35 -4.70 25.09
N ASN A 255 6.64 -5.44 24.03
CA ASN A 255 7.71 -5.13 23.08
C ASN A 255 7.36 -5.73 21.69
N TYR A 256 8.16 -5.37 20.68
CA TYR A 256 8.00 -5.84 19.31
C TYR A 256 9.17 -6.70 18.86
N HIS A 257 9.73 -7.51 19.76
CA HIS A 257 10.61 -8.60 19.36
C HIS A 257 9.79 -9.68 18.68
N LEU A 258 10.40 -10.37 17.71
CA LEU A 258 9.72 -11.41 16.94
C LEU A 258 9.10 -12.47 17.88
N SER A 259 9.81 -12.90 18.92
CA SER A 259 9.31 -13.86 19.92
C SER A 259 7.99 -13.41 20.57
N THR A 260 7.93 -12.20 21.12
CA THR A 260 6.73 -11.64 21.76
C THR A 260 5.57 -11.52 20.77
N VAL A 261 5.85 -11.15 19.52
CA VAL A 261 4.81 -11.11 18.48
C VAL A 261 4.33 -12.51 18.14
N LEU A 262 5.22 -13.48 17.92
CA LEU A 262 4.82 -14.85 17.61
C LEU A 262 3.96 -15.46 18.73
N GLU A 263 4.32 -15.22 19.99
CA GLU A 263 3.52 -15.63 21.16
C GLU A 263 2.12 -15.03 21.14
N ASN A 264 1.99 -13.72 20.92
CA ASN A 264 0.69 -13.04 20.82
C ASN A 264 -0.19 -13.62 19.70
N TYR A 265 0.41 -14.05 18.58
CA TYR A 265 -0.31 -14.67 17.48
C TYR A 265 -0.46 -16.19 17.65
N ASN A 266 -0.04 -16.81 18.76
CA ASN A 266 -0.03 -18.25 18.99
C ASN A 266 0.72 -19.02 17.89
N ILE A 267 1.93 -18.57 17.54
CA ILE A 267 2.84 -19.21 16.59
C ILE A 267 4.03 -19.76 17.38
N LYS A 268 4.40 -21.02 17.13
CA LYS A 268 5.55 -21.66 17.78
C LYS A 268 6.75 -21.63 16.87
N ASN A 269 7.81 -20.94 17.28
CA ASN A 269 9.13 -21.10 16.67
C ASN A 269 9.96 -22.08 17.49
N SER A 270 10.24 -23.25 16.91
CA SER A 270 10.93 -24.33 17.63
C SER A 270 12.43 -24.13 17.76
N ASN A 271 13.02 -23.22 16.98
CA ASN A 271 14.46 -22.95 17.01
C ASN A 271 14.73 -21.46 16.74
N PRO A 272 14.43 -20.57 17.70
CA PRO A 272 14.68 -19.13 17.56
C PRO A 272 16.16 -18.84 17.27
N HIS A 273 16.44 -17.75 16.55
CA HIS A 273 17.81 -17.38 16.14
C HIS A 273 18.47 -18.38 15.20
N ASN A 274 17.63 -19.09 14.46
CA ASN A 274 18.02 -19.81 13.27
C ASN A 274 17.30 -19.17 12.09
N SER A 275 18.05 -18.57 11.18
CA SER A 275 17.46 -17.77 10.11
C SER A 275 16.39 -18.50 9.27
N LEU A 276 16.49 -19.82 9.07
CA LEU A 276 15.43 -20.55 8.38
C LEU A 276 14.17 -20.72 9.26
N ALA A 277 14.35 -21.05 10.53
CA ALA A 277 13.23 -21.20 11.46
C ALA A 277 12.49 -19.88 11.67
N ASP A 278 13.24 -18.77 11.77
CA ASP A 278 12.70 -17.43 11.95
C ASP A 278 11.96 -16.97 10.68
N ALA A 279 12.51 -17.25 9.49
CA ALA A 279 11.80 -17.03 8.21
C ALA A 279 10.50 -17.86 8.10
N VAL A 280 10.50 -19.13 8.56
CA VAL A 280 9.31 -19.98 8.58
C VAL A 280 8.24 -19.41 9.53
N ALA A 281 8.64 -19.03 10.75
CA ALA A 281 7.73 -18.45 11.73
C ALA A 281 7.16 -17.11 11.24
N THR A 282 7.97 -16.31 10.54
CA THR A 282 7.58 -15.04 9.93
C THR A 282 6.59 -15.26 8.78
N MET A 283 6.73 -16.32 7.99
CA MET A 283 5.75 -16.74 6.99
C MET A 283 4.41 -17.14 7.63
N GLU A 284 4.43 -17.84 8.76
CA GLU A 284 3.19 -18.15 9.49
C GLU A 284 2.53 -16.89 10.06
N LEU A 285 3.32 -15.94 10.55
CA LEU A 285 2.84 -14.64 11.00
C LEU A 285 2.16 -13.88 9.86
N LEU A 286 2.81 -13.82 8.69
CA LEU A 286 2.24 -13.21 7.48
C LEU A 286 0.88 -13.83 7.13
N LYS A 287 0.78 -15.16 7.12
CA LYS A 287 -0.49 -15.86 6.85
C LYS A 287 -1.58 -15.48 7.85
N LYS A 288 -1.25 -15.38 9.14
CA LYS A 288 -2.23 -14.95 10.17
C LYS A 288 -2.64 -13.50 9.98
N LEU A 289 -1.71 -12.59 9.66
CA LEU A 289 -2.01 -11.19 9.38
C LEU A 289 -2.92 -11.03 8.15
N ILE A 290 -2.67 -11.79 7.08
CA ILE A 290 -3.53 -11.79 5.88
C ILE A 290 -4.93 -12.30 6.23
N LYS A 291 -5.02 -13.45 6.94
CA LYS A 291 -6.30 -14.11 7.24
C LYS A 291 -7.15 -13.37 8.28
N ASN A 292 -6.54 -12.90 9.37
CA ASN A 292 -7.26 -12.36 10.52
C ASN A 292 -7.39 -10.84 10.48
N ASP A 293 -6.43 -10.13 9.86
CA ASP A 293 -6.34 -8.67 9.95
C ASP A 293 -6.58 -7.96 8.61
N ASN A 294 -7.00 -8.70 7.58
CA ASN A 294 -7.15 -8.22 6.20
C ASN A 294 -5.91 -7.44 5.72
N TYR A 295 -4.72 -7.87 6.16
CA TYR A 295 -3.47 -7.24 5.75
C TYR A 295 -3.27 -7.46 4.24
N LYS A 296 -3.04 -6.37 3.52
CA LYS A 296 -2.69 -6.40 2.10
C LYS A 296 -1.24 -5.98 1.95
N ILE A 297 -0.48 -6.81 1.24
CA ILE A 297 0.85 -6.47 0.78
C ILE A 297 0.65 -5.42 -0.31
N LYS A 298 1.08 -4.19 -0.02
CA LYS A 298 0.91 -3.02 -0.89
C LYS A 298 2.16 -2.79 -1.72
#